data_AF-A0A7X7SNE8-F1
#
_entry.id   AF-A0A7X7SNE8-F1
#
_cell.length_a   1.000
_cell.length_b   1.000
_cell.length_c   1.000
_cell.angle_alpha   90.00
_cell.angle_beta   90.00
_cell.angle_gamma   90.00
#
_symmetry.space_group_name_H-M   'P 1'
#
loop_
_entity.id
_entity.type
_entity.pdbx_description
1 polymer ?
#
loop_
_entity_poly.entity_id
_entity_poly.type
_entity_poly.pdbx_seq_one_letter_code
_entity_poly.pdbx_strand_id
1 'polypeptide(L)'
;MDCTAPADHLLVDWEDEEQLVQLAKQGHSEATRRLITRYHHFVRMKAISYFIAGGDSDDLIQEGYIGLFKAIRDYQSHRAASFRSFAELCVTRQIITAIKTASRQKHSPLNTYMSFSYSPAGLEHEGWTLADLLPAGKSADPVAQVISRE
;
A
#
# COMPACT_ATOMS: atom_id res chain seq x y z
N MET A 1 -1.43 -42.09 -3.16
CA MET A 1 -1.19 -41.29 -1.94
C MET A 1 -2.38 -40.38 -1.82
N ASP A 2 -3.47 -40.95 -1.32
CA ASP A 2 -4.75 -40.27 -1.21
C ASP A 2 -4.77 -39.49 0.09
N CYS A 3 -4.60 -38.17 0.01
CA CYS A 3 -4.87 -37.26 1.11
C CYS A 3 -6.32 -36.76 1.00
N THR A 4 -7.28 -37.66 1.14
CA THR A 4 -8.67 -37.31 1.39
C THR A 4 -8.75 -36.89 2.86
N ALA A 5 -8.67 -35.58 3.13
CA ALA A 5 -8.90 -35.05 4.47
C ALA A 5 -10.34 -35.39 4.91
N PRO A 6 -10.56 -35.85 6.16
CA PRO A 6 -11.89 -36.26 6.58
C PRO A 6 -12.83 -35.05 6.63
N ALA A 7 -13.95 -35.18 5.92
CA ALA A 7 -15.07 -34.26 5.95
C ALA A 7 -15.85 -34.41 7.27
N ASP A 8 -15.22 -34.05 8.39
CA ASP A 8 -15.83 -34.19 9.71
C ASP A 8 -15.37 -33.10 10.69
N HIS A 9 -15.55 -31.83 10.32
CA HIS A 9 -15.48 -30.73 11.28
C HIS A 9 -16.88 -30.18 11.46
N LEU A 10 -17.48 -30.69 12.53
CA LEU A 10 -18.78 -30.33 13.06
C LEU A 10 -19.06 -28.83 12.89
N LEU A 11 -20.29 -28.58 12.47
CA LEU A 11 -21.01 -27.32 12.55
C LEU A 11 -21.12 -26.89 14.02
N VAL A 12 -20.00 -26.56 14.67
CA VAL A 12 -20.04 -25.75 15.88
C VAL A 12 -20.41 -24.37 15.39
N ASP A 13 -21.67 -24.01 15.57
CA ASP A 13 -22.13 -22.67 15.28
C ASP A 13 -21.59 -21.77 16.39
N TRP A 14 -20.39 -21.26 16.17
CA TRP A 14 -19.87 -20.11 16.90
C TRP A 14 -20.70 -18.90 16.43
N GLU A 15 -21.92 -18.79 16.95
CA GLU A 15 -22.83 -17.68 16.66
C GLU A 15 -22.26 -16.37 17.20
N ASP A 16 -21.49 -16.44 18.29
CA ASP A 16 -20.84 -15.29 18.91
C ASP A 16 -19.55 -14.89 18.16
N GLU A 17 -19.64 -13.78 17.41
CA GLU A 17 -18.52 -13.19 16.68
C GLU A 17 -17.38 -12.76 17.63
N GLU A 18 -17.69 -12.29 18.84
CA GLU A 18 -16.67 -11.84 19.78
C GLU A 18 -15.84 -13.02 20.29
N GLN A 19 -16.50 -14.12 20.67
CA GLN A 19 -15.81 -15.35 21.08
C GLN A 19 -14.93 -15.89 19.95
N LEU A 20 -15.44 -15.89 18.72
CA LEU A 20 -14.68 -16.34 17.56
C LEU A 20 -13.42 -15.49 17.35
N VAL A 21 -13.51 -14.16 17.52
CA VAL A 21 -12.36 -13.26 17.46
C VAL A 21 -11.38 -13.53 18.59
N GLN A 22 -11.83 -13.77 19.83
CA GLN A 22 -10.93 -14.10 20.93
C GLN A 22 -10.17 -15.40 20.70
N LEU A 23 -10.83 -16.45 20.20
CA LEU A 23 -10.19 -17.72 19.84
C LEU A 23 -9.14 -17.53 18.73
N ALA A 24 -9.48 -16.74 17.70
CA ALA A 24 -8.53 -16.41 16.65
C ALA A 24 -7.29 -15.66 17.19
N LYS A 25 -7.49 -14.73 18.13
CA LYS A 25 -6.39 -14.02 18.82
C LYS A 25 -5.50 -14.93 19.65
N GLN A 26 -6.05 -16.01 20.20
CA GLN A 26 -5.31 -17.03 20.94
C GLN A 26 -4.55 -18.01 20.01
N GLY A 27 -4.65 -17.84 18.69
CA GLY A 27 -3.95 -18.66 17.71
C GLY A 27 -4.74 -19.87 17.22
N HIS A 28 -6.05 -19.97 17.52
CA HIS A 28 -6.89 -21.06 17.02
C HIS A 28 -7.08 -20.92 15.50
N SER A 29 -6.39 -21.76 14.73
CA SER A 29 -6.33 -21.68 13.27
C SER A 29 -7.71 -21.78 12.61
N GLU A 30 -8.58 -22.64 13.14
CA GLU A 30 -9.94 -22.80 12.60
C GLU A 30 -10.82 -21.57 12.83
N ALA A 31 -10.63 -20.86 13.95
CA ALA A 31 -11.39 -19.63 14.23
C ALA A 31 -10.97 -18.52 13.26
N THR A 32 -9.65 -18.38 13.04
CA THR A 32 -9.08 -17.48 12.04
C THR A 32 -9.58 -17.81 10.64
N ARG A 33 -9.56 -19.10 10.24
CA ARG A 33 -10.05 -19.56 8.93
C ARG A 33 -11.52 -19.20 8.73
N ARG A 34 -12.35 -19.40 9.76
CA ARG A 34 -13.78 -19.08 9.71
C ARG A 34 -14.03 -17.57 9.60
N LEU A 35 -13.28 -16.74 10.33
CA LEU A 35 -13.35 -15.27 10.18
C LEU A 35 -12.92 -14.82 8.79
N ILE A 36 -11.79 -15.32 8.26
CA ILE A 36 -11.32 -15.00 6.91
C ILE A 36 -12.38 -15.38 5.88
N THR A 37 -12.96 -16.57 5.99
CA THR A 37 -14.00 -17.05 5.07
C THR A 37 -15.25 -16.18 5.17
N ARG A 38 -15.71 -15.84 6.38
CA ARG A 38 -16.88 -14.97 6.63
C ARG A 38 -16.69 -13.57 6.04
N TYR A 39 -15.49 -13.02 6.11
CA TYR A 39 -15.16 -11.68 5.62
C TYR A 39 -14.56 -11.67 4.20
N HIS A 40 -14.43 -12.81 3.51
CA HIS A 40 -13.82 -12.92 2.19
C HIS A 40 -14.47 -11.98 1.16
N HIS A 41 -15.80 -12.05 1.03
CA HIS A 41 -16.54 -11.20 0.11
C HIS A 41 -16.45 -9.72 0.52
N PHE A 42 -16.52 -9.43 1.81
CA PHE A 42 -16.37 -8.09 2.36
C PHE A 42 -15.03 -7.44 1.96
N VAL A 43 -13.92 -8.16 2.15
CA VAL A 43 -12.58 -7.69 1.78
C VAL A 43 -12.48 -7.47 0.27
N ARG A 44 -12.94 -8.43 -0.53
CA ARG A 44 -12.95 -8.30 -1.99
C ARG A 44 -13.73 -7.07 -2.46
N MET A 45 -14.96 -6.89 -1.99
CA MET A 45 -15.80 -5.76 -2.39
C MET A 45 -15.17 -4.40 -2.03
N LYS A 46 -14.48 -4.32 -0.89
CA LYS A 46 -13.72 -3.12 -0.53
C LYS A 46 -12.53 -2.91 -1.46
N ALA A 47 -11.73 -3.94 -1.70
CA ALA A 47 -10.53 -3.84 -2.55
C ALA A 47 -10.85 -3.42 -3.99
N ILE A 48 -11.87 -4.03 -4.62
CA ILE A 48 -12.22 -3.74 -6.03
C ILE A 48 -12.77 -2.33 -6.25
N SER A 49 -13.20 -1.62 -5.19
CA SER A 49 -13.59 -0.21 -5.30
C SER A 49 -12.40 0.75 -5.44
N TYR A 50 -11.17 0.23 -5.31
CA TYR A 50 -9.94 0.99 -5.51
C TYR A 50 -9.15 0.45 -6.69
N PHE A 51 -8.25 1.28 -7.22
CA PHE A 51 -7.42 0.95 -8.37
C PHE A 51 -6.02 1.55 -8.22
N ILE A 52 -4.99 0.80 -8.63
CA ILE A 52 -3.62 1.29 -8.79
C ILE A 52 -3.32 1.30 -10.29
N ALA A 53 -2.94 2.46 -10.82
CA ALA A 53 -2.54 2.57 -12.22
C ALA A 53 -1.33 1.67 -12.51
N GLY A 54 -1.51 0.70 -13.40
CA GLY A 54 -0.48 -0.29 -13.74
C GLY A 54 -0.24 -1.36 -12.67
N GLY A 55 -1.10 -1.47 -11.65
CA GLY A 55 -1.00 -2.48 -10.59
C GLY A 55 -2.05 -3.60 -10.72
N ASP A 56 -1.84 -4.68 -9.97
CA ASP A 56 -2.75 -5.82 -9.91
C ASP A 56 -3.87 -5.58 -8.87
N SER A 57 -5.11 -5.87 -9.25
CA SER A 57 -6.24 -5.86 -8.30
C SER A 57 -6.09 -6.89 -7.19
N ASP A 58 -5.41 -8.01 -7.46
CA ASP A 58 -5.16 -9.05 -6.47
C ASP A 58 -4.22 -8.56 -5.36
N ASP A 59 -3.28 -7.64 -5.64
CA ASP A 59 -2.44 -7.01 -4.63
C ASP A 59 -3.28 -6.23 -3.61
N LEU A 60 -4.28 -5.48 -4.08
CA LEU A 60 -5.18 -4.73 -3.21
C LEU A 60 -6.06 -5.65 -2.36
N ILE A 61 -6.45 -6.81 -2.89
CA ILE A 61 -7.19 -7.82 -2.14
C ILE A 61 -6.31 -8.39 -1.02
N GLN A 62 -5.03 -8.68 -1.29
CA GLN A 62 -4.09 -9.14 -0.28
C GLN A 62 -3.86 -8.09 0.82
N GLU A 63 -3.68 -6.84 0.44
CA GLU A 63 -3.60 -5.73 1.39
C GLU A 63 -4.88 -5.59 2.23
N GLY A 64 -6.04 -5.81 1.61
CA GLY A 64 -7.30 -5.93 2.34
C GLY A 64 -7.28 -7.04 3.39
N TYR A 65 -6.78 -8.24 3.06
CA TYR A 65 -6.64 -9.33 4.03
C TYR A 65 -5.65 -9.03 5.15
N ILE A 66 -4.55 -8.35 4.84
CA ILE A 66 -3.61 -7.86 5.87
C ILE A 66 -4.34 -6.92 6.85
N GLY A 67 -5.22 -6.04 6.33
CA GLY A 67 -6.06 -5.18 7.14
C GLY A 67 -7.03 -5.96 8.04
N LEU A 68 -7.69 -6.99 7.50
CA LEU A 68 -8.57 -7.87 8.28
C LEU A 68 -7.78 -8.60 9.38
N PHE A 69 -6.58 -9.10 9.09
CA PHE A 69 -5.76 -9.80 10.07
C PHE A 69 -5.34 -8.89 11.23
N LYS A 70 -5.02 -7.62 10.92
CA LYS A 70 -4.79 -6.58 11.94
C LYS A 70 -6.05 -6.34 12.77
N ALA A 71 -7.23 -6.32 12.15
CA ALA A 71 -8.49 -6.17 12.88
C ALA A 71 -8.70 -7.32 13.86
N ILE A 72 -8.51 -8.57 13.44
CA ILE A 72 -8.62 -9.76 14.32
C ILE A 72 -7.68 -9.61 15.52
N ARG A 73 -6.41 -9.27 15.28
CA ARG A 73 -5.39 -9.14 16.32
C ARG A 73 -5.71 -8.01 17.30
N ASP A 74 -6.11 -6.85 16.79
CA ASP A 74 -6.16 -5.60 17.57
C ASP A 74 -7.57 -5.28 18.13
N TYR A 75 -8.60 -6.04 17.74
CA TYR A 75 -9.97 -5.79 18.21
C TYR A 75 -10.12 -5.92 19.73
N GLN A 76 -10.94 -5.03 20.29
CA GLN A 76 -11.23 -4.93 21.71
C GLN A 76 -12.75 -4.84 21.89
N SER A 77 -13.38 -5.90 22.39
CA SER A 77 -14.85 -6.00 22.55
C SER A 77 -15.44 -5.02 23.56
N HIS A 78 -14.66 -4.55 24.53
CA HIS A 78 -15.13 -3.56 25.52
C HIS A 78 -15.36 -2.15 24.93
N ARG A 79 -15.04 -1.92 23.65
CA ARG A 79 -15.27 -0.64 22.96
C ARG A 79 -16.63 -0.67 22.26
N ALA A 80 -17.23 0.51 22.07
CA ALA A 80 -18.57 0.63 21.47
C ALA A 80 -18.68 0.18 19.99
N ALA A 81 -17.58 -0.12 19.30
CA ALA A 81 -17.60 -0.52 17.89
C ALA A 81 -17.68 -2.04 17.75
N SER A 82 -18.59 -2.52 16.90
CA SER A 82 -18.63 -3.93 16.50
C SER A 82 -17.34 -4.33 15.77
N PHE A 83 -17.02 -5.63 15.79
CA PHE A 83 -15.87 -6.16 15.06
C PHE A 83 -15.94 -5.81 13.58
N ARG A 84 -17.11 -5.95 12.96
CA ARG A 84 -17.34 -5.56 11.56
C ARG A 84 -16.92 -4.13 11.26
N SER A 85 -17.36 -3.16 12.07
CA SER A 85 -17.01 -1.74 11.87
C SER A 85 -15.51 -1.49 12.05
N PHE A 86 -14.87 -2.17 13.00
CA PHE A 86 -13.43 -2.09 13.19
C PHE A 86 -12.64 -2.74 12.04
N ALA A 87 -13.09 -3.90 11.56
CA ALA A 87 -12.52 -4.57 10.41
C ALA A 87 -12.60 -3.71 9.15
N GLU A 88 -13.74 -3.03 8.94
CA GLU A 88 -13.89 -2.08 7.83
C GLU A 88 -12.87 -0.96 7.87
N LEU A 89 -12.64 -0.38 9.05
CA LEU A 89 -11.65 0.66 9.24
C LEU A 89 -10.24 0.16 8.88
N CYS A 90 -9.85 -1.01 9.40
CA CYS A 90 -8.53 -1.58 9.18
C CYS A 90 -8.29 -1.99 7.72
N VAL A 91 -9.25 -2.67 7.10
CA VAL A 91 -9.21 -3.08 5.68
C VAL A 91 -9.05 -1.85 4.79
N THR A 92 -9.90 -0.85 4.97
CA THR A 92 -9.89 0.37 4.16
C THR A 92 -8.58 1.14 4.30
N ARG A 93 -8.08 1.30 5.54
CA ARG A 93 -6.80 1.99 5.78
C ARG A 93 -5.62 1.24 5.17
N GLN A 94 -5.61 -0.08 5.24
CA GLN A 94 -4.53 -0.89 4.69
C GLN A 94 -4.47 -0.74 3.16
N ILE A 95 -5.61 -0.86 2.48
CA ILE A 95 -5.72 -0.66 1.04
C ILE A 95 -5.24 0.75 0.64
N ILE A 96 -5.73 1.81 1.30
CA ILE A 96 -5.32 3.19 1.01
C ILE A 96 -3.82 3.38 1.23
N THR A 97 -3.26 2.78 2.28
CA THR A 97 -1.82 2.86 2.58
C THR A 97 -0.99 2.19 1.49
N ALA A 98 -1.43 1.02 1.02
CA ALA A 98 -0.78 0.32 -0.08
C ALA A 98 -0.78 1.15 -1.36
N ILE A 99 -1.92 1.73 -1.74
CA ILE A 99 -2.05 2.61 -2.92
C ILE A 99 -1.10 3.80 -2.80
N LYS A 100 -1.11 4.49 -1.65
CA LYS A 100 -0.22 5.64 -1.41
C LYS A 100 1.25 5.25 -1.49
N THR A 101 1.59 4.03 -1.08
CA THR A 101 2.97 3.53 -1.10
C THR A 101 3.40 3.17 -2.52
N ALA A 102 2.54 2.51 -3.30
CA ALA A 102 2.79 2.14 -4.68
C ALA A 102 2.91 3.37 -5.59
N SER A 103 2.03 4.36 -5.41
CA SER A 103 2.06 5.62 -6.17
C SER A 103 3.09 6.63 -5.64
N ARG A 104 3.86 6.26 -4.62
CA ARG A 104 4.90 7.14 -4.06
C ARG A 104 6.05 7.20 -5.05
N GLN A 105 6.15 8.31 -5.76
CA GLN A 105 7.23 8.66 -6.68
C GLN A 105 8.60 8.87 -5.98
N LYS A 106 8.94 8.08 -4.96
CA LYS A 106 10.18 8.22 -4.16
C LYS A 106 11.47 8.07 -4.99
N HIS A 107 11.38 7.38 -6.12
CA HIS A 107 12.49 7.20 -7.05
C HIS A 107 12.30 8.02 -8.33
N SER A 108 11.28 8.89 -8.44
CA SER A 108 11.05 9.71 -9.63
C SER A 108 12.24 10.61 -9.98
N PRO A 109 12.90 11.30 -9.02
CA PRO A 109 14.13 12.06 -9.33
C PRO A 109 15.30 11.20 -9.84
N LEU A 110 15.41 9.94 -9.36
CA LEU A 110 16.46 9.01 -9.81
C LEU A 110 16.12 8.43 -11.20
N ASN A 111 14.86 8.10 -11.45
CA ASN A 111 14.41 7.48 -12.69
C ASN A 111 14.24 8.51 -13.83
N THR A 112 14.14 9.80 -13.49
CA THR A 112 14.10 10.92 -14.43
C THR A 112 15.44 11.65 -14.47
N TYR A 113 16.54 10.97 -14.13
CA TYR A 113 17.85 11.59 -14.21
C TYR A 113 18.13 11.98 -15.66
N MET A 114 18.63 13.20 -15.85
CA MET A 114 19.19 13.64 -17.12
C MET A 114 20.71 13.67 -16.94
N SER A 115 21.43 12.96 -17.81
CA SER A 115 22.89 13.03 -17.82
C SER A 115 23.34 14.44 -18.18
N PHE A 116 24.41 14.94 -17.56
CA PHE A 116 25.00 16.23 -17.96
C PHE A 116 25.58 16.18 -19.38
N SER A 117 25.93 14.99 -19.87
CA SER A 117 26.37 14.75 -21.24
C SER A 117 25.20 14.67 -22.24
N TYR A 118 23.95 14.77 -21.76
CA TYR A 118 22.78 14.82 -22.63
C TYR A 118 22.82 16.06 -23.50
N SER A 119 22.63 15.88 -24.80
CA SER A 119 22.51 16.96 -25.78
C SER A 119 21.02 17.10 -26.14
N PRO A 120 20.36 18.25 -25.87
CA PRO A 120 18.95 18.44 -26.19
C PRO A 120 18.70 18.37 -27.71
N ALA A 121 17.59 17.74 -28.10
CA ALA A 121 17.16 17.67 -29.49
C ALA A 121 17.02 19.09 -30.08
N GLY A 122 17.83 19.40 -31.09
CA GLY A 122 17.95 20.74 -31.69
C GLY A 122 19.33 21.37 -31.56
N LEU A 123 20.18 20.89 -30.64
CA LEU A 123 21.57 21.37 -30.44
C LEU A 123 22.65 20.35 -30.85
N GLU A 124 22.25 19.18 -31.36
CA GLU A 124 23.17 18.08 -31.73
C GLU A 124 24.23 18.50 -32.75
N HIS A 125 23.93 19.49 -33.61
CA HIS A 125 24.87 19.97 -34.61
C HIS A 125 26.00 20.82 -34.02
N GLU A 126 25.81 21.38 -32.82
CA GLU A 126 26.78 22.24 -32.13
C GLU A 126 27.64 21.49 -31.10
N GLY A 127 27.33 20.21 -30.83
CA GLY A 127 28.07 19.38 -29.88
C GLY A 127 27.89 19.79 -28.41
N TRP A 128 26.91 20.65 -28.11
CA TRP A 128 26.69 21.18 -26.78
C TRP A 128 26.00 20.16 -25.89
N THR A 129 26.47 20.06 -24.65
CA THR A 129 25.85 19.22 -23.64
C THR A 129 25.12 20.07 -22.60
N LEU A 130 24.24 19.45 -21.81
CA LEU A 130 23.58 20.11 -20.69
C LEU A 130 24.60 20.74 -19.72
N ALA A 131 25.79 20.15 -19.57
CA ALA A 131 26.89 20.71 -18.77
C ALA A 131 27.38 22.07 -19.28
N ASP A 132 27.39 22.28 -20.59
CA ASP A 132 27.88 23.52 -21.22
C ASP A 132 26.83 24.64 -21.15
N LEU A 133 25.55 24.26 -21.18
CA LEU A 133 24.41 25.18 -21.07
C LEU A 133 24.14 25.63 -19.64
N LEU A 134 24.39 24.75 -18.67
CA LEU A 134 24.28 25.10 -17.26
C LEU A 134 25.36 26.13 -16.96
N PRO A 135 25.02 27.36 -16.54
CA PRO A 135 26.01 28.36 -16.21
C PRO A 135 26.90 27.77 -15.12
N ALA A 136 28.14 27.45 -15.49
CA ALA A 136 29.14 26.93 -14.58
C ALA A 136 29.47 28.01 -13.56
N GLY A 137 28.67 28.15 -12.52
CA GLY A 137 28.98 28.84 -11.27
C GLY A 137 29.63 30.23 -11.35
N LYS A 138 29.59 30.93 -12.49
CA LYS A 138 30.13 32.29 -12.64
C LYS A 138 29.02 33.33 -12.54
N SER A 139 28.11 33.10 -11.61
CA SER A 139 27.25 34.14 -11.02
C SER A 139 26.55 33.60 -9.76
N ALA A 140 27.27 32.88 -8.90
CA ALA A 140 26.77 32.50 -7.57
C ALA A 140 27.64 33.11 -6.46
N ASP A 141 28.25 34.27 -6.72
CA ASP A 141 28.64 35.13 -5.62
C ASP A 141 27.36 35.87 -5.17
N PRO A 142 26.78 35.53 -4.00
CA PRO A 142 25.59 36.21 -3.51
C PRO A 142 25.84 37.73 -3.34
N VAL A 143 27.09 38.15 -3.15
CA VAL A 143 27.46 39.57 -3.05
C VAL A 143 27.32 40.27 -4.42
N ALA A 144 27.83 39.68 -5.50
CA ALA A 144 27.74 40.25 -6.85
C ALA A 144 26.28 40.36 -7.37
N GLN A 145 25.40 39.46 -6.94
CA GLN A 145 23.98 39.49 -7.29
C GLN A 145 23.18 40.60 -6.58
N VAL A 146 23.59 40.99 -5.37
CA VAL A 146 22.97 42.10 -4.62
C VAL A 146 23.42 43.44 -5.21
N ILE A 147 24.70 43.58 -5.54
CA ILE A 147 25.28 44.81 -6.10
C ILE A 147 24.69 45.14 -7.50
N SER A 148 24.34 44.12 -8.30
CA SER A 148 23.77 44.33 -9.63
C SER A 148 22.29 44.77 -9.63
N ARG A 149 21.66 44.87 -8.45
CA ARG A 149 20.26 45.29 -8.27
C ARG A 149 20.10 46.71 -7.72
N GLU A 150 21.20 47.39 -7.41
CA GLU A 150 21.25 48.84 -7.14
C GLU A 150 21.69 49.59 -8.40
#